data_AF-A0A502FRK1-F1
#
_entry.id   AF-A0A502FRK1-F1
#
_cell.length_a   1.000
_cell.length_b   1.000
_cell.length_c   1.000
_cell.angle_alpha   90.00
_cell.angle_beta   90.00
_cell.angle_gamma   90.00
#
_symmetry.space_group_name_H-M   'P 1'
#
loop_
_entity.id
_entity.type
_entity.pdbx_description
1 polymer ?
#
loop_
_entity_poly.entity_id
_entity_poly.type
_entity_poly.pdbx_seq_one_letter_code
_entity_poly.pdbx_strand_id
1 'polypeptide(L)'
;MTIHRRALAGLVALGSLALSSPLRAQGTGVVVEQPWARAALQGGNGGAFLTLRNTGTAPDRLLSASSPLARTTEIHETVREGEVMRMRPVAAIEIPPGGSVTLRPGGAHVMMTGLSGPLRAGTTVPLTLTFERAGAVEVQVAVQAAGASAPAAGHHAH
;
A
#
# COMPACT_ATOMS: atom_id res chain seq x y z
N MET A 1 58.68 -6.25 -68.06
CA MET A 1 57.98 -7.53 -67.80
C MET A 1 58.11 -7.74 -66.30
N THR A 2 57.14 -7.51 -65.41
CA THR A 2 55.72 -7.86 -65.44
C THR A 2 54.97 -7.06 -64.34
N ILE A 3 54.01 -6.22 -64.77
CA ILE A 3 52.66 -5.96 -64.22
C ILE A 3 52.46 -5.55 -62.74
N HIS A 4 51.86 -4.35 -62.56
CA HIS A 4 51.23 -3.83 -61.35
C HIS A 4 49.99 -4.64 -60.91
N ARG A 5 49.77 -4.81 -59.59
CA ARG A 5 48.46 -5.16 -59.02
C ARG A 5 48.02 -4.16 -57.95
N ARG A 6 46.74 -3.78 -58.08
CA ARG A 6 45.96 -2.76 -57.36
C ARG A 6 45.27 -3.33 -56.12
N ALA A 7 44.90 -2.45 -55.18
CA ALA A 7 43.56 -2.28 -54.55
C ALA A 7 43.72 -1.80 -53.08
N LEU A 8 43.32 -0.59 -52.67
CA LEU A 8 41.99 0.02 -52.43
C LEU A 8 41.27 -0.42 -51.13
N ALA A 9 40.84 0.61 -50.38
CA ALA A 9 39.77 0.69 -49.37
C ALA A 9 39.97 -0.16 -48.10
N GLY A 10 39.89 0.36 -46.88
CA GLY A 10 38.96 1.36 -46.35
C GLY A 10 37.93 0.64 -45.46
N LEU A 11 37.48 1.32 -44.39
CA LEU A 11 36.18 1.15 -43.71
C LEU A 11 36.16 0.58 -42.27
N VAL A 12 35.89 1.51 -41.35
CA VAL A 12 34.86 1.50 -40.27
C VAL A 12 35.20 0.98 -38.87
N ALA A 13 35.15 1.96 -37.96
CA ALA A 13 35.01 1.83 -36.52
C ALA A 13 33.64 1.25 -36.14
N LEU A 14 33.62 0.20 -35.32
CA LEU A 14 32.42 -0.20 -34.57
C LEU A 14 32.54 0.29 -33.13
N GLY A 15 32.07 1.52 -32.90
CA GLY A 15 31.75 2.01 -31.56
C GLY A 15 30.55 1.23 -31.04
N SER A 16 30.76 0.45 -29.98
CA SER A 16 29.68 -0.27 -29.30
C SER A 16 28.86 0.73 -28.50
N LEU A 17 27.76 1.21 -29.08
CA LEU A 17 26.75 1.99 -28.36
C LEU A 17 26.02 1.05 -27.40
N ALA A 18 26.39 1.07 -26.13
CA ALA A 18 25.58 0.46 -25.08
C ALA A 18 24.27 1.25 -24.98
N LEU A 19 23.16 0.70 -25.49
CA LEU A 19 21.82 1.23 -25.26
C LEU A 19 21.50 1.05 -23.77
N SER A 20 21.84 2.06 -22.96
CA SER A 20 21.28 2.23 -21.62
C SER A 20 19.78 2.48 -21.77
N SER A 21 19.00 1.41 -21.71
CA SER A 21 17.54 1.52 -21.61
C SER A 21 17.24 2.24 -20.30
N PRO A 22 16.45 3.34 -20.29
CA PRO A 22 16.00 3.92 -19.04
C PRO A 22 15.15 2.85 -18.36
N LEU A 23 15.61 2.38 -17.19
CA LEU A 23 14.76 1.65 -16.27
C LEU A 23 13.62 2.61 -15.94
N ARG A 24 12.46 2.42 -16.59
CA ARG A 24 11.24 3.09 -16.16
C ARG A 24 11.04 2.66 -14.72
N ALA A 25 11.27 3.57 -13.79
CA ALA A 25 10.75 3.44 -12.44
C ALA A 25 9.24 3.26 -12.61
N GLN A 26 8.78 2.01 -12.58
CA GLN A 26 7.38 1.71 -12.45
C GLN A 26 6.99 2.41 -11.16
N GLY A 27 6.18 3.47 -11.27
CA GLY A 27 5.67 4.17 -10.10
C GLY A 27 5.20 3.12 -9.12
N THR A 28 5.72 3.18 -7.91
CA THR A 28 5.37 2.34 -6.76
C THR A 28 3.93 2.69 -6.36
N GLY A 29 3.01 2.32 -7.24
CA GLY A 29 1.70 2.94 -7.39
C GLY A 29 0.70 2.30 -6.47
N VAL A 30 0.80 2.54 -5.17
CA VAL A 30 -0.31 2.28 -4.26
C VAL A 30 -0.86 3.59 -3.75
N VAL A 31 -2.14 3.83 -4.02
CA VAL A 31 -2.89 4.98 -3.52
C VAL A 31 -3.73 4.50 -2.35
N VAL A 32 -3.59 5.17 -1.21
CA VAL A 32 -4.41 4.93 -0.02
C VAL A 32 -5.56 5.92 0.00
N GLU A 33 -6.78 5.41 0.04
CA GLU A 33 -7.99 6.21 -0.05
C GLU A 33 -8.80 6.10 1.22
N GLN A 34 -9.28 7.26 1.68
CA GLN A 34 -10.17 7.41 2.82
C GLN A 34 -9.71 6.65 4.08
N PRO A 35 -8.48 6.85 4.58
CA PRO A 35 -8.04 6.23 5.82
C PRO A 35 -8.83 6.76 7.02
N TRP A 36 -9.45 5.86 7.78
CA TRP A 36 -10.19 6.20 8.99
C TRP A 36 -10.10 5.10 10.06
N ALA A 37 -10.37 5.47 11.31
CA ALA A 37 -10.39 4.54 12.44
C ALA A 37 -11.61 4.80 13.32
N ARG A 38 -11.98 3.81 14.15
CA ARG A 38 -12.98 3.99 15.20
C ARG A 38 -12.33 4.55 16.47
N ALA A 39 -13.06 5.44 17.15
CA ALA A 39 -12.66 5.90 18.47
C ALA A 39 -12.47 4.72 19.43
N ALA A 40 -11.41 4.81 20.24
CA ALA A 40 -10.97 3.75 21.14
C ALA A 40 -10.30 4.37 22.37
N LEU A 41 -10.39 3.65 23.49
CA LEU A 41 -9.81 4.10 24.76
C LEU A 41 -8.30 3.78 24.84
N GLN A 42 -7.58 4.56 25.64
CA GLN A 42 -6.20 4.27 26.00
C GLN A 42 -6.08 2.87 26.63
N GLY A 43 -5.00 2.16 26.33
CA GLY A 43 -4.75 0.78 26.76
C GLY A 43 -5.58 -0.27 26.03
N GLY A 44 -6.63 0.16 25.31
CA GLY A 44 -7.51 -0.71 24.53
C GLY A 44 -7.00 -0.98 23.13
N ASN A 45 -7.92 -1.46 22.31
CA ASN A 45 -7.70 -1.88 20.93
C ASN A 45 -8.45 -0.95 19.97
N GLY A 46 -7.84 -0.63 18.83
CA GLY A 46 -8.42 0.17 17.76
C GLY A 46 -8.37 -0.55 16.42
N GLY A 47 -9.34 -0.26 15.55
CA GLY A 47 -9.35 -0.73 14.15
C GLY A 47 -9.25 0.45 13.19
N ALA A 48 -8.33 0.36 12.24
CA ALA A 48 -8.20 1.27 11.12
C ALA A 48 -8.58 0.60 9.78
N PHE A 49 -9.19 1.39 8.92
CA PHE A 49 -9.91 1.01 7.71
C PHE A 49 -9.54 1.98 6.59
N LEU A 50 -9.44 1.50 5.36
CA LEU A 50 -8.96 2.26 4.21
C LEU A 50 -9.17 1.45 2.93
N THR A 51 -9.12 2.10 1.78
CA THR A 51 -9.05 1.42 0.48
C THR A 51 -7.64 1.56 -0.10
N LEU A 52 -7.10 0.44 -0.57
CA LEU A 52 -5.81 0.38 -1.25
C LEU A 52 -6.09 0.23 -2.75
N ARG A 53 -5.60 1.14 -3.58
CA ARG A 53 -5.66 1.01 -5.04
C ARG A 53 -4.25 0.89 -5.61
N ASN A 54 -3.97 -0.22 -6.28
CA ASN A 54 -2.73 -0.42 -7.01
C ASN A 54 -2.88 0.15 -8.43
N THR A 55 -2.21 1.27 -8.70
CA THR A 55 -2.13 1.93 -10.01
C THR A 55 -0.95 1.43 -10.86
N GLY A 56 -0.17 0.47 -10.35
CA GLY A 56 0.92 -0.19 -11.05
C GLY A 56 0.46 -1.36 -11.94
N THR A 57 1.43 -1.92 -12.68
CA THR A 57 1.20 -3.05 -13.62
C THR A 57 1.57 -4.42 -13.07
N ALA A 58 2.14 -4.47 -11.86
CA ALA A 58 2.45 -5.69 -11.12
C ALA A 58 1.66 -5.73 -9.81
N PRO A 59 1.33 -6.92 -9.26
CA PRO A 59 0.71 -7.01 -7.94
C PRO A 59 1.64 -6.43 -6.87
N ASP A 60 1.05 -5.84 -5.84
CA ASP A 60 1.74 -5.42 -4.62
C ASP A 60 1.08 -6.08 -3.40
N ARG A 61 1.76 -6.07 -2.26
CA ARG A 61 1.27 -6.70 -1.03
C ARG A 61 1.46 -5.75 0.14
N LEU A 62 0.39 -5.47 0.88
CA LEU A 62 0.49 -4.82 2.18
C LEU A 62 1.04 -5.85 3.16
N LEU A 63 2.26 -5.65 3.66
CA LEU A 63 2.96 -6.58 4.54
C LEU A 63 2.73 -6.26 6.02
N SER A 64 2.71 -4.98 6.37
CA SER A 64 2.54 -4.55 7.75
C SER A 64 2.01 -3.12 7.84
N ALA A 65 1.59 -2.75 9.04
CA ALA A 65 1.30 -1.37 9.40
C ALA A 65 2.01 -1.02 10.71
N SER A 66 2.23 0.25 11.00
CA SER A 66 2.74 0.74 12.28
C SER A 66 2.14 2.10 12.66
N SER A 67 1.99 2.35 13.95
CA SER A 67 1.56 3.65 14.47
C SER A 67 2.29 3.94 15.79
N PRO A 68 2.75 5.19 16.03
CA PRO A 68 3.34 5.58 17.31
C PRO A 68 2.34 5.52 18.48
N LEU A 69 1.05 5.40 18.20
CA LEU A 69 -0.02 5.33 19.20
C LEU A 69 -0.33 3.91 19.66
N ALA A 70 0.26 2.87 19.06
CA ALA A 70 -0.05 1.48 19.37
C ALA A 70 1.22 0.73 19.76
N ARG A 71 1.08 -0.21 20.70
CA ARG A 71 2.19 -1.09 21.09
C ARG A 71 2.50 -2.10 19.99
N THR A 72 1.46 -2.65 19.39
CA THR A 72 1.56 -3.55 18.25
C THR A 72 0.49 -3.23 17.23
N THR A 73 0.80 -3.52 15.98
CA THR A 73 -0.06 -3.33 14.83
C THR A 73 -0.02 -4.57 13.96
N GLU A 74 -1.19 -5.09 13.62
CA GLU A 74 -1.34 -6.32 12.85
C GLU A 74 -2.38 -6.12 11.75
N ILE A 75 -2.25 -6.87 10.66
CA ILE A 75 -3.27 -6.90 9.61
C ILE A 75 -4.16 -8.10 9.90
N HIS A 76 -5.44 -7.88 10.09
CA HIS A 76 -6.40 -8.92 10.42
C HIS A 76 -7.41 -9.09 9.30
N GLU A 77 -7.88 -10.30 9.10
CA GLU A 77 -9.05 -10.62 8.27
C GLU A 77 -10.15 -11.24 9.11
N THR A 78 -11.39 -10.91 8.76
CA THR A 78 -12.56 -11.58 9.33
C THR A 78 -12.94 -12.74 8.42
N VAL A 79 -12.78 -13.96 8.91
CA VAL A 79 -13.13 -15.19 8.20
C VAL A 79 -14.32 -15.87 8.86
N ARG A 80 -15.15 -16.51 8.04
CA ARG A 80 -16.25 -17.36 8.51
C ARG A 80 -15.74 -18.79 8.69
N GLU A 81 -15.71 -19.26 9.93
CA GLU A 81 -15.42 -20.65 10.27
C GLU A 81 -16.72 -21.30 10.75
N GLY A 82 -17.43 -21.96 9.83
CA GLY A 82 -18.77 -22.51 10.10
C GLY A 82 -19.81 -21.43 10.35
N GLU A 83 -20.39 -21.41 11.56
CA GLU A 83 -21.36 -20.39 12.00
C GLU A 83 -20.71 -19.21 12.72
N VAL A 84 -19.39 -19.27 13.00
CA VAL A 84 -18.68 -18.26 13.78
C VAL A 84 -17.84 -17.37 12.87
N MET A 85 -17.93 -16.06 13.08
CA MET A 85 -17.02 -15.09 12.47
C MET A 85 -15.80 -14.94 13.39
N ARG A 86 -14.60 -15.13 12.85
CA ARG A 86 -13.34 -14.96 13.59
C ARG A 86 -12.44 -13.94 12.91
N MET A 87 -11.83 -13.09 13.71
CA MET A 87 -10.73 -12.23 13.30
C MET A 87 -9.43 -13.00 13.48
N ARG A 88 -8.59 -13.04 12.45
CA ARG A 88 -7.27 -13.66 12.52
C ARG A 88 -6.21 -12.76 11.86
N PRO A 89 -4.98 -12.73 12.38
CA PRO A 89 -3.89 -12.04 11.71
C PRO A 89 -3.54 -12.72 10.39
N VAL A 90 -3.14 -11.92 9.41
CA VAL A 90 -2.63 -12.39 8.11
C VAL A 90 -1.25 -11.79 7.87
N ALA A 91 -0.39 -12.55 7.17
CA ALA A 91 0.99 -12.11 6.90
C ALA A 91 1.07 -11.00 5.85
N ALA A 92 0.10 -10.95 4.92
CA ALA A 92 0.00 -9.89 3.93
C ALA A 92 -1.38 -9.89 3.26
N ILE A 93 -1.75 -8.76 2.67
CA ILE A 93 -2.90 -8.62 1.75
C ILE A 93 -2.37 -8.30 0.36
N GLU A 94 -2.72 -9.12 -0.63
CA GLU A 94 -2.39 -8.87 -2.04
C GLU A 94 -3.32 -7.84 -2.67
N ILE A 95 -2.76 -6.94 -3.46
CA ILE A 95 -3.46 -5.88 -4.20
C ILE A 95 -3.12 -6.09 -5.69
N PRO A 96 -4.06 -6.65 -6.48
CA PRO A 96 -3.84 -6.94 -7.90
C PRO A 96 -3.45 -5.69 -8.70
N PRO A 97 -2.70 -5.82 -9.81
CA PRO A 97 -2.37 -4.68 -10.67
C PRO A 97 -3.64 -4.03 -11.22
N GLY A 98 -3.72 -2.70 -11.16
CA GLY A 98 -4.93 -1.95 -11.52
C GLY A 98 -6.14 -2.18 -10.60
N GLY A 99 -6.00 -3.02 -9.58
CA GLY A 99 -7.07 -3.44 -8.68
C GLY A 99 -7.11 -2.64 -7.38
N SER A 100 -8.11 -2.94 -6.56
CA SER A 100 -8.26 -2.37 -5.22
C SER A 100 -8.69 -3.39 -4.18
N VAL A 101 -8.31 -3.14 -2.94
CA VAL A 101 -8.74 -3.89 -1.76
C VAL A 101 -9.21 -2.92 -0.69
N THR A 102 -10.43 -3.13 -0.19
CA THR A 102 -11.01 -2.30 0.87
C THR A 102 -10.92 -3.02 2.21
N LEU A 103 -10.20 -2.41 3.15
CA LEU A 103 -10.18 -2.78 4.56
C LEU A 103 -11.35 -2.06 5.25
N ARG A 104 -12.28 -2.83 5.84
CA ARG A 104 -13.55 -2.34 6.38
C ARG A 104 -14.00 -3.11 7.62
N PRO A 105 -14.90 -2.55 8.45
CA PRO A 105 -15.54 -3.29 9.54
C PRO A 105 -16.16 -4.60 9.04
N GLY A 106 -15.88 -5.70 9.76
CA GLY A 106 -16.35 -7.05 9.41
C GLY A 106 -15.60 -7.71 8.25
N GLY A 107 -14.52 -7.10 7.75
CA GLY A 107 -13.61 -7.68 6.76
C GLY A 107 -12.16 -7.58 7.19
N ALA A 108 -11.27 -7.34 6.22
CA ALA A 108 -9.87 -7.01 6.49
C ALA A 108 -9.73 -5.65 7.18
N HIS A 109 -8.78 -5.48 8.10
CA HIS A 109 -8.52 -4.20 8.78
C HIS A 109 -7.13 -4.19 9.43
N VAL A 110 -6.64 -3.00 9.77
CA VAL A 110 -5.44 -2.84 10.60
C VAL A 110 -5.87 -2.81 12.06
N MET A 111 -5.41 -3.77 12.83
CA MET A 111 -5.62 -3.88 14.26
C MET A 111 -4.49 -3.17 15.01
N MET A 112 -4.83 -2.25 15.90
CA MET A 112 -3.91 -1.53 16.78
C MET A 112 -4.16 -1.99 18.22
N THR A 113 -3.18 -2.61 18.87
CA THR A 113 -3.32 -3.17 20.21
C THR A 113 -2.48 -2.40 21.22
N GLY A 114 -3.05 -2.20 22.41
CA GLY A 114 -2.36 -1.56 23.54
C GLY A 114 -2.07 -0.09 23.25
N LEU A 115 -3.11 0.68 22.93
CA LEU A 115 -2.99 2.09 22.56
C LEU A 115 -2.34 2.93 23.67
N SER A 116 -1.31 3.72 23.34
CA SER A 116 -0.60 4.60 24.28
C SER A 116 -1.42 5.84 24.66
N GLY A 117 -2.40 6.22 23.83
CA GLY A 117 -3.39 7.26 24.09
C GLY A 117 -4.74 6.93 23.43
N PRO A 118 -5.82 7.65 23.75
CA PRO A 118 -7.12 7.39 23.15
C PRO A 118 -7.15 7.83 21.67
N LEU A 119 -7.84 7.06 20.84
CA LEU A 119 -8.28 7.53 19.52
C LEU A 119 -9.56 8.34 19.73
N ARG A 120 -9.45 9.67 19.65
CA ARG A 120 -10.58 10.58 19.92
C ARG A 120 -11.30 10.91 18.61
N ALA A 121 -12.62 10.79 18.59
CA ALA A 121 -13.39 11.18 17.41
C ALA A 121 -13.13 12.64 17.03
N GLY A 122 -13.00 12.92 15.73
CA GLY A 122 -12.67 14.23 15.19
C GLY A 122 -11.18 14.56 15.15
N THR A 123 -10.30 13.67 15.66
CA THR A 123 -8.85 13.83 15.52
C THR A 123 -8.31 13.01 14.35
N THR A 124 -7.04 13.22 14.02
CA THR A 124 -6.31 12.46 13.00
C THR A 124 -5.06 11.84 13.62
N VAL A 125 -4.72 10.62 13.23
CA VAL A 125 -3.57 9.89 13.75
C VAL A 125 -2.68 9.34 12.65
N PRO A 126 -1.34 9.34 12.80
CA PRO A 126 -0.45 8.80 11.79
C PRO A 126 -0.45 7.27 11.79
N LEU A 127 -0.44 6.70 10.58
CA LEU A 127 -0.26 5.28 10.32
C LEU A 127 0.71 5.12 9.15
N THR A 128 1.70 4.24 9.30
CA THR A 128 2.61 3.87 8.21
C THR A 128 2.23 2.49 7.71
N LEU A 129 2.01 2.36 6.40
CA LEU A 129 1.70 1.11 5.72
C LEU A 129 2.95 0.67 4.95
N THR A 130 3.40 -0.57 5.16
CA THR A 130 4.58 -1.10 4.46
C THR A 130 4.15 -2.09 3.40
N PHE A 131 4.44 -1.76 2.15
CA PHE A 131 4.18 -2.58 0.98
C PHE A 131 5.44 -3.28 0.49
N GLU A 132 5.28 -4.45 -0.11
CA GLU A 132 6.38 -5.24 -0.66
C GLU A 132 7.12 -4.51 -1.78
N ARG A 133 6.39 -3.81 -2.65
CA ARG A 133 6.97 -3.07 -3.78
C ARG A 133 6.92 -1.58 -3.57
N ALA A 134 5.79 -1.05 -3.09
CA ALA A 134 5.65 0.39 -2.91
C ALA A 134 6.43 0.96 -1.72
N GLY A 135 6.94 0.10 -0.83
CA GLY A 135 7.69 0.51 0.35
C GLY A 135 6.77 1.11 1.41
N ALA A 136 7.31 2.01 2.23
CA ALA A 136 6.56 2.67 3.30
C ALA A 136 5.72 3.84 2.76
N VAL A 137 4.44 3.85 3.10
CA VAL A 137 3.49 4.92 2.81
C VAL A 137 2.89 5.43 4.11
N GLU A 138 3.11 6.70 4.41
CA GLU A 138 2.53 7.36 5.58
C GLU A 138 1.17 7.95 5.24
N VAL A 139 0.18 7.71 6.11
CA VAL A 139 -1.17 8.23 5.96
C VAL A 139 -1.69 8.81 7.25
N GLN A 140 -2.59 9.77 7.10
CA GLN A 140 -3.28 10.45 8.18
C GLN A 140 -4.68 9.86 8.33
N VAL A 141 -4.91 9.10 9.41
CA VAL A 141 -6.12 8.32 9.64
C VAL A 141 -7.12 9.16 10.45
N ALA A 142 -8.26 9.50 9.84
CA ALA A 142 -9.32 10.26 10.52
C ALA A 142 -10.07 9.38 11.53
N VAL A 143 -10.17 9.81 12.78
CA VAL A 143 -10.86 9.06 13.83
C VAL A 143 -12.35 9.44 13.86
N GLN A 144 -13.19 8.44 13.65
CA GLN A 144 -14.65 8.53 13.66
C GLN A 144 -15.23 8.00 14.98
N ALA A 145 -16.53 8.18 15.19
CA ALA A 145 -17.22 7.62 16.36
C ALA A 145 -17.06 6.09 16.45
N ALA A 146 -17.12 5.52 17.66
CA ALA A 146 -16.84 4.10 17.91
C ALA A 146 -17.75 3.13 17.11
N GLY A 147 -18.99 3.53 16.81
CA GLY A 147 -19.96 2.76 16.01
C GLY A 147 -19.98 3.11 14.52
N ALA A 148 -19.09 3.98 14.04
CA ALA A 148 -19.15 4.46 12.67
C ALA A 148 -18.96 3.34 11.63
N SER A 149 -19.66 3.48 10.51
CA SER A 149 -19.34 2.79 9.25
C SER A 149 -18.43 3.67 8.40
N ALA A 150 -17.99 3.19 7.23
CA ALA A 150 -17.13 3.98 6.33
C ALA A 150 -17.72 5.39 6.12
N PRO A 151 -16.91 6.46 6.20
CA PRO A 151 -17.38 7.81 5.92
C PRO A 151 -18.00 7.86 4.52
N ALA A 152 -19.09 8.60 4.36
CA ALA A 152 -19.60 8.89 3.03
C ALA A 152 -18.48 9.56 2.22
N ALA A 153 -18.17 9.01 1.04
CA ALA A 153 -17.34 9.73 0.07
C ALA A 153 -18.06 11.05 -0.21
N GLY A 154 -17.40 12.17 0.12
CA GLY A 154 -18.03 13.48 0.09
C GLY A 154 -18.69 13.74 -1.26
N HIS A 155 -20.02 13.82 -1.29
CA HIS A 155 -20.72 14.55 -2.33
C HIS A 155 -20.46 16.03 -2.06
N HIS A 156 -19.46 16.59 -2.74
CA HIS A 156 -19.42 18.03 -2.95
C HIS A 156 -20.60 18.38 -3.85
N ALA A 157 -21.74 18.71 -3.24
CA ALA A 157 -22.77 19.47 -3.92
C ALA A 157 -22.27 20.91 -4.03
N HIS A 158 -22.23 21.41 -5.28
CA HIS A 158 -21.91 22.78 -5.64
C HIS A 158 -22.91 23.78 -5.09
#